data_AF-A0A8B9RB56-F1
#
_entry.id   AF-A0A8B9RB56-F1
#
_cell.length_a   1.000
_cell.length_b   1.000
_cell.length_c   1.000
_cell.angle_alpha   90.00
_cell.angle_beta   90.00
_cell.angle_gamma   90.00
#
_symmetry.space_group_name_H-M   'P 1'
#
loop_
_entity.id
_entity.type
_entity.pdbx_description
1 polymer ?
#
loop_
_entity_poly.entity_id
_entity_poly.type
_entity_poly.pdbx_seq_one_letter_code
_entity_poly.pdbx_strand_id
1 'polypeptide(L)'
;MFIMSLSFACFSKALSGTYMKSSITQIERRFDLSSYLIGLIDGGFEMGNLLFLAVVSHFGAKLHRPRLIGSGCFLMALGSAITGLPHFFMGRYKYDTVIQGSLNESVSIVACKDPITQDNYTDILQESSVNFSTGVDCVREPGSNMWIYVLLGNAIRGIGETPVTPLGISYVDDFAKAENSAFYIACLQTITLLGPMFGFLLGSMCAKLYVDIGFVNIGKNSVTITPRDARWVGAWWLGFLVASVIMLVAGIPFWFFPRSLPKQDEEHRDNPSFHLTNQEQVPHPATPAMKLADIAKGFFPSLKKLLSTPTYFLLLCGSVLNFSSIIGLITFKAKYMEQQFGQSASRANFLIGVLNLPVIAVGIFLGGLLMKRYKLSVVSGAQLSFLASFSAYLLTLLEFGTKCDNMRMAGLTVAYNGTPHVSYDTLSLFSHCNQNCSCSGVDWDPVCSDDGISFMSPCLAGCSSSSGHGKDTVMLTEQEQGGTEKNDV
;
A
#
# COMPACT_ATOMS: atom_id res chain seq x y z
N MET A 1 27.64 -5.78 -17.52
CA MET A 1 26.46 -6.63 -17.82
C MET A 1 25.74 -7.14 -16.57
N PHE A 2 26.40 -7.86 -15.65
CA PHE A 2 25.74 -8.36 -14.43
C PHE A 2 25.14 -7.23 -13.59
N ILE A 3 25.90 -6.17 -13.30
CA ILE A 3 25.44 -5.00 -12.55
C ILE A 3 24.20 -4.39 -13.20
N MET A 4 24.19 -4.20 -14.52
CA MET A 4 23.04 -3.66 -15.25
C MET A 4 21.79 -4.55 -15.12
N SER A 5 21.98 -5.88 -15.19
CA SER A 5 20.89 -6.85 -15.02
C SER A 5 20.35 -6.81 -13.58
N LEU A 6 21.25 -6.72 -12.59
CA LEU A 6 20.88 -6.58 -11.19
C LEU A 6 20.20 -5.23 -10.89
N SER A 7 20.67 -4.13 -11.48
CA SER A 7 20.02 -2.83 -11.39
C SER A 7 18.59 -2.89 -11.92
N PHE A 8 18.39 -3.53 -13.08
CA PHE A 8 17.06 -3.68 -13.66
C PHE A 8 16.16 -4.60 -12.82
N ALA A 9 16.67 -5.70 -12.26
CA ALA A 9 15.93 -6.53 -11.33
C ALA A 9 15.56 -5.79 -10.03
N CYS A 10 16.49 -5.02 -9.46
CA CYS A 10 16.24 -4.21 -8.26
C CYS A 10 15.23 -3.08 -8.51
N PHE A 11 15.29 -2.44 -9.68
CA PHE A 11 14.27 -1.49 -10.12
C PHE A 11 12.90 -2.17 -10.22
N SER A 12 12.84 -3.32 -10.90
CA SER A 12 11.60 -4.05 -11.18
C SER A 12 10.93 -4.55 -9.91
N LYS A 13 11.70 -5.08 -8.95
CA LYS A 13 11.15 -5.52 -7.65
C LYS A 13 10.56 -4.34 -6.86
N ALA A 14 11.23 -3.18 -6.88
CA ALA A 14 10.82 -2.03 -6.10
C ALA A 14 9.60 -1.32 -6.72
N LEU A 15 9.52 -1.29 -8.06
CA LEU A 15 8.33 -0.90 -8.81
C LEU A 15 7.14 -1.80 -8.45
N SER A 16 7.34 -3.12 -8.52
CA SER A 16 6.29 -4.09 -8.18
C SER A 16 5.82 -3.92 -6.73
N GLY A 17 6.73 -3.78 -5.77
CA GLY A 17 6.40 -3.62 -4.35
C GLY A 17 5.60 -2.36 -4.06
N THR A 18 5.95 -1.24 -4.69
CA THR A 18 5.20 0.02 -4.52
C THR A 18 3.89 0.06 -5.29
N TYR A 19 3.76 -0.69 -6.40
CA TYR A 19 2.48 -0.86 -7.08
C TYR A 19 1.43 -1.51 -6.16
N MET A 20 1.82 -2.51 -5.37
CA MET A 20 0.97 -3.13 -4.34
C MET A 20 0.41 -2.06 -3.39
N LYS A 21 1.31 -1.24 -2.83
CA LYS A 21 0.94 -0.14 -1.92
C LYS A 21 0.00 0.88 -2.57
N SER A 22 0.26 1.23 -3.83
CA SER A 22 -0.60 2.17 -4.58
C SER A 22 -2.00 1.62 -4.89
N SER A 23 -2.18 0.29 -4.82
CA SER A 23 -3.43 -0.40 -5.15
C SER A 23 -4.25 -0.81 -3.92
N ILE A 24 -3.74 -0.57 -2.71
CA ILE A 24 -4.37 -0.97 -1.43
C ILE A 24 -5.83 -0.54 -1.36
N THR A 25 -6.13 0.74 -1.62
CA THR A 25 -7.51 1.26 -1.50
C THR A 25 -8.45 0.65 -2.52
N GLN A 26 -7.93 0.23 -3.67
CA GLN A 26 -8.73 -0.39 -4.74
C GLN A 26 -9.05 -1.85 -4.41
N ILE A 27 -8.08 -2.58 -3.86
CA ILE A 27 -8.27 -3.96 -3.39
C ILE A 27 -9.22 -3.97 -2.18
N GLU A 28 -9.03 -3.03 -1.25
CA GLU A 28 -9.89 -2.85 -0.08
C GLU A 28 -11.35 -2.65 -0.47
N ARG A 29 -11.64 -1.69 -1.36
CA ARG A 29 -13.00 -1.43 -1.88
C ARG A 29 -13.55 -2.58 -2.73
N ARG A 30 -12.68 -3.33 -3.41
CA ARG A 30 -13.13 -4.42 -4.29
C ARG A 30 -13.62 -5.63 -3.53
N PHE A 31 -13.02 -5.92 -2.38
CA PHE A 31 -13.31 -7.11 -1.58
C PHE A 31 -14.00 -6.77 -0.24
N ASP A 32 -14.36 -5.51 -0.03
CA ASP A 32 -14.93 -4.97 1.21
C ASP A 32 -14.11 -5.37 2.45
N LEU A 33 -12.80 -5.15 2.37
CA LEU A 33 -11.85 -5.56 3.42
C LEU A 33 -11.70 -4.45 4.47
N SER A 34 -11.43 -4.86 5.71
CA SER A 34 -11.00 -3.92 6.73
C SER A 34 -9.55 -3.45 6.50
N SER A 35 -9.21 -2.28 7.04
CA SER A 35 -7.83 -1.75 7.03
C SER A 35 -6.81 -2.73 7.65
N TYR A 36 -7.24 -3.50 8.64
CA TYR A 36 -6.42 -4.53 9.28
C TYR A 36 -6.09 -5.66 8.29
N LEU A 37 -7.11 -6.18 7.60
CA LEU A 37 -6.95 -7.32 6.70
C LEU A 37 -6.13 -6.94 5.47
N ILE A 38 -6.33 -5.75 4.89
CA ILE A 38 -5.49 -5.30 3.77
C ILE A 38 -4.03 -5.04 4.21
N GLY A 39 -3.82 -4.60 5.46
CA GLY A 39 -2.49 -4.51 6.06
C GLY A 39 -1.81 -5.87 6.19
N LEU A 40 -2.56 -6.92 6.56
CA LEU A 40 -2.06 -8.30 6.57
C LEU A 40 -1.69 -8.79 5.16
N ILE A 41 -2.50 -8.43 4.15
CA ILE A 41 -2.21 -8.76 2.75
C ILE A 41 -0.91 -8.09 2.27
N ASP A 42 -0.70 -6.80 2.56
CA ASP A 42 0.55 -6.10 2.26
C ASP A 42 1.74 -6.74 2.99
N GLY A 43 1.56 -7.04 4.29
CA GLY A 43 2.54 -7.72 5.14
C GLY A 43 2.88 -9.14 4.70
N GLY A 44 2.00 -9.81 3.94
CA GLY A 44 2.25 -11.14 3.38
C GLY A 44 3.54 -11.22 2.55
N PHE A 45 3.92 -10.13 1.89
CA PHE A 45 5.22 -10.02 1.20
C PHE A 45 6.39 -10.24 2.16
N GLU A 46 6.43 -9.51 3.27
CA GLU A 46 7.50 -9.63 4.26
C GLU A 46 7.48 -11.00 4.95
N MET A 47 6.29 -11.55 5.22
CA MET A 47 6.15 -12.91 5.77
C MET A 47 6.80 -13.95 4.84
N GLY A 48 6.54 -13.87 3.53
CA GLY A 48 7.15 -14.76 2.55
C GLY A 48 8.66 -14.58 2.45
N ASN A 49 9.13 -13.32 2.47
CA ASN A 49 10.56 -13.00 2.37
C ASN A 49 11.35 -13.50 3.60
N LEU A 50 10.89 -13.16 4.80
CA LEU A 50 11.56 -13.51 6.07
C LEU A 50 11.69 -15.01 6.27
N LEU A 51 10.71 -15.80 5.82
CA LEU A 51 10.71 -17.26 5.94
C LEU A 51 11.92 -17.90 5.23
N PHE A 52 12.35 -17.33 4.10
CA PHE A 52 13.43 -17.89 3.29
C PHE A 52 14.73 -17.07 3.36
N LEU A 53 14.71 -15.85 3.89
CA LEU A 53 15.86 -14.92 3.91
C LEU A 53 17.11 -15.50 4.57
N ALA A 54 16.99 -16.07 5.76
CA ALA A 54 18.13 -16.65 6.46
C ALA A 54 18.73 -17.84 5.69
N VAL A 55 17.86 -18.71 5.16
CA VAL A 55 18.25 -19.90 4.40
C VAL A 55 18.94 -19.50 3.09
N VAL A 56 18.32 -18.64 2.30
CA VAL A 56 18.86 -18.22 1.00
C VAL A 56 20.14 -17.40 1.17
N SER A 57 20.22 -16.53 2.18
CA SER A 57 21.44 -15.74 2.41
C SER A 57 22.62 -16.62 2.83
N HIS A 58 22.39 -17.65 3.64
CA HIS A 58 23.46 -18.52 4.15
C HIS A 58 23.83 -19.64 3.16
N PHE A 59 22.85 -20.32 2.57
CA PHE A 59 23.06 -21.45 1.66
C PHE A 59 23.19 -21.01 0.21
N GLY A 60 22.45 -19.99 -0.21
CA GLY A 60 22.45 -19.48 -1.59
C GLY A 60 23.81 -18.94 -2.03
N ALA A 61 24.62 -18.43 -1.10
CA ALA A 61 25.97 -17.94 -1.38
C ALA A 61 26.91 -19.05 -1.92
N LYS A 62 26.64 -20.32 -1.63
CA LYS A 62 27.41 -21.48 -2.10
C LYS A 62 26.86 -22.11 -3.39
N LEU A 63 25.62 -21.77 -3.74
CA LEU A 63 24.95 -22.23 -4.94
C LEU A 63 25.28 -21.33 -6.14
N HIS A 64 24.67 -21.62 -7.29
CA HIS A 64 24.83 -20.80 -8.49
C HIS A 64 24.06 -19.48 -8.35
N ARG A 65 24.67 -18.47 -7.70
CA ARG A 65 24.00 -17.21 -7.30
C ARG A 65 23.22 -16.53 -8.42
N PRO A 66 23.76 -16.32 -9.65
CA PRO A 66 22.97 -15.70 -10.73
C PRO A 66 21.68 -16.45 -11.03
N ARG A 67 21.73 -17.77 -11.25
CA ARG A 67 20.52 -18.58 -11.50
C ARG A 67 19.53 -18.53 -10.35
N LEU A 68 19.98 -18.47 -9.10
CA LEU A 68 19.09 -18.35 -7.96
C LEU A 68 18.37 -16.99 -7.93
N ILE A 69 19.05 -15.90 -8.32
CA ILE A 69 18.44 -14.58 -8.55
C ILE A 69 17.41 -14.66 -9.69
N GLY A 70 17.76 -15.30 -10.82
CA GLY A 70 16.85 -15.49 -11.96
C GLY A 70 15.59 -16.28 -11.60
N SER A 71 15.73 -17.36 -10.84
CA SER A 71 14.60 -18.12 -10.29
C SER A 71 13.75 -17.30 -9.32
N GLY A 72 14.38 -16.44 -8.52
CA GLY A 72 13.70 -15.47 -7.66
C GLY A 72 12.83 -14.50 -8.48
N CYS A 73 13.39 -13.89 -9.52
CA CYS A 73 12.64 -13.00 -10.42
C CYS A 73 11.45 -13.71 -11.09
N PHE A 74 11.61 -14.97 -11.51
CA PHE A 74 10.51 -15.78 -12.05
C PHE A 74 9.42 -16.02 -11.00
N LEU A 75 9.80 -16.38 -9.77
CA LEU A 75 8.84 -16.61 -8.68
C LEU A 75 8.10 -15.33 -8.30
N MET A 76 8.79 -14.17 -8.30
CA MET A 76 8.15 -12.87 -8.13
C MET A 76 7.14 -12.57 -9.24
N ALA A 77 7.49 -12.86 -10.49
CA ALA A 77 6.58 -12.66 -11.61
C ALA A 77 5.33 -13.55 -11.49
N LEU A 78 5.51 -14.81 -11.09
CA LEU A 78 4.42 -15.74 -10.83
C LEU A 78 3.50 -15.23 -9.71
N GLY A 79 4.08 -14.82 -8.58
CA GLY A 79 3.31 -14.25 -7.48
C GLY A 79 2.54 -12.98 -7.88
N SER A 80 3.15 -12.10 -8.69
CA SER A 80 2.48 -10.91 -9.24
C SER A 80 1.32 -11.28 -10.18
N ALA A 81 1.52 -12.27 -11.05
CA ALA A 81 0.43 -12.76 -11.89
C ALA A 81 -0.72 -13.29 -11.03
N ILE A 82 -0.43 -14.12 -10.02
CA ILE A 82 -1.42 -14.67 -9.08
C ILE A 82 -2.17 -13.55 -8.35
N THR A 83 -1.51 -12.47 -7.94
CA THR A 83 -2.17 -11.33 -7.32
C THR A 83 -3.21 -10.69 -8.25
N GLY A 84 -2.94 -10.58 -9.56
CA GLY A 84 -3.87 -10.00 -10.54
C GLY A 84 -4.93 -10.98 -11.07
N LEU A 85 -4.73 -12.29 -10.93
CA LEU A 85 -5.62 -13.34 -11.46
C LEU A 85 -7.09 -13.26 -11.01
N PRO A 86 -7.42 -12.89 -9.74
CA PRO A 86 -8.79 -12.87 -9.27
C PRO A 86 -9.74 -12.09 -10.15
N HIS A 87 -9.26 -11.04 -10.82
CA HIS A 87 -10.08 -10.25 -11.72
C HIS A 87 -10.73 -11.04 -12.86
N PHE A 88 -10.07 -12.08 -13.39
CA PHE A 88 -10.55 -12.78 -14.58
C PHE A 88 -11.61 -13.85 -14.29
N PHE A 89 -11.67 -14.34 -13.05
CA PHE A 89 -12.65 -15.35 -12.63
C PHE A 89 -13.67 -14.82 -11.63
N MET A 90 -13.46 -13.61 -11.08
CA MET A 90 -14.49 -12.92 -10.31
C MET A 90 -15.53 -12.28 -11.23
N GLY A 91 -16.77 -12.17 -10.76
CA GLY A 91 -17.82 -11.44 -11.46
C GLY A 91 -17.49 -9.95 -11.62
N ARG A 92 -18.21 -9.26 -12.51
CA ARG A 92 -18.06 -7.81 -12.72
C ARG A 92 -18.26 -7.03 -11.43
N TYR A 93 -17.60 -5.88 -11.32
CA TYR A 93 -17.85 -4.97 -10.21
C TYR A 93 -19.27 -4.42 -10.30
N LYS A 94 -20.04 -4.65 -9.25
CA LYS A 94 -21.32 -4.01 -9.03
C LYS A 94 -21.14 -3.02 -7.91
N TYR A 95 -21.49 -1.78 -8.18
CA TYR A 95 -21.60 -0.74 -7.18
C TYR A 95 -23.10 -0.48 -7.02
N ASP A 96 -23.62 -0.67 -5.82
CA ASP A 96 -25.03 -0.44 -5.54
C ASP A 96 -25.23 1.01 -5.08
N THR A 97 -26.31 1.65 -5.53
CA THR A 97 -26.93 2.80 -4.86
C THR A 97 -28.08 2.27 -4.03
N VAL A 98 -28.23 2.73 -2.78
CA VAL A 98 -29.28 2.24 -1.85
C VAL A 98 -30.70 2.46 -2.38
N ILE A 99 -30.89 3.34 -3.37
CA ILE A 99 -32.17 3.59 -4.05
C ILE A 99 -32.03 3.24 -5.54
N GLN A 100 -32.91 2.37 -6.05
CA GLN A 100 -33.10 2.11 -7.49
C GLN A 100 -34.12 3.12 -8.04
N GLY A 101 -33.77 3.84 -9.10
CA GLY A 101 -34.59 4.92 -9.65
C GLY A 101 -35.96 4.46 -10.13
N SER A 102 -37.01 5.06 -9.57
CA SER A 102 -38.36 5.10 -10.12
C SER A 102 -38.51 6.37 -10.97
N LEU A 103 -38.72 6.21 -12.27
CA LEU A 103 -39.09 7.31 -13.15
C LEU A 103 -40.59 7.58 -13.02
N ASN A 104 -40.91 8.71 -12.40
CA ASN A 104 -42.05 9.61 -12.64
C ASN A 104 -42.54 10.18 -11.31
N GLU A 105 -42.13 11.40 -10.97
CA GLU A 105 -42.97 12.39 -10.27
C GLU A 105 -42.21 13.73 -10.13
N SER A 106 -42.95 14.83 -10.17
CA SER A 106 -42.45 16.17 -9.89
C SER A 106 -42.36 16.35 -8.37
N VAL A 107 -41.17 16.20 -7.79
CA VAL A 107 -40.99 16.22 -6.33
C VAL A 107 -39.88 17.20 -5.93
N SER A 108 -40.09 17.87 -4.80
CA SER A 108 -39.21 18.87 -4.21
C SER A 108 -37.96 18.25 -3.57
N ILE A 109 -36.84 18.97 -3.64
CA ILE A 109 -35.53 18.54 -3.13
C ILE A 109 -35.38 19.12 -1.71
N VAL A 110 -35.98 18.49 -0.70
CA VAL A 110 -35.78 18.93 0.69
C VAL A 110 -35.26 17.76 1.51
N ALA A 111 -33.94 17.72 1.74
CA ALA A 111 -33.32 16.74 2.61
C ALA A 111 -33.88 16.82 4.04
N CYS A 112 -33.88 15.68 4.74
CA CYS A 112 -34.29 15.55 6.15
C CYS A 112 -33.62 16.63 7.00
N LYS A 113 -34.44 17.55 7.52
CA LYS A 113 -34.01 18.71 8.31
C LYS A 113 -34.99 18.92 9.45
N ASP A 114 -34.46 19.02 10.65
CA ASP A 114 -35.29 19.33 11.80
C ASP A 114 -35.66 20.82 11.79
N PRO A 115 -36.93 21.18 12.04
CA PRO A 115 -37.33 22.57 12.19
C PRO A 115 -36.57 23.22 13.35
N ILE A 116 -36.12 24.46 13.16
CA ILE A 116 -35.48 25.25 14.22
C ILE A 116 -36.58 25.71 15.19
N THR A 117 -36.96 24.85 16.13
CA THR A 117 -37.77 25.27 17.28
C THR A 117 -36.84 25.84 18.34
N GLN A 118 -36.86 27.17 18.48
CA GLN A 118 -36.50 27.81 19.74
C GLN A 118 -37.57 27.38 20.76
N ASP A 119 -37.25 26.40 21.60
CA ASP A 119 -37.57 26.35 23.03
C ASP A 119 -37.69 24.92 23.60
N ASN A 120 -37.12 24.78 24.79
CA ASN A 120 -37.24 23.71 25.80
C ASN A 120 -36.94 22.27 25.37
N TYR A 121 -35.67 21.93 25.56
CA TYR A 121 -35.16 20.59 25.82
C TYR A 121 -36.10 19.83 26.78
N THR A 122 -36.95 18.97 26.23
CA THR A 122 -37.55 17.87 26.95
C THR A 122 -37.01 16.62 26.29
N ASP A 123 -36.08 15.96 27.00
CA ASP A 123 -35.62 14.62 26.66
C ASP A 123 -36.85 13.71 26.59
N ILE A 124 -37.35 13.46 25.38
CA ILE A 124 -38.26 12.35 25.13
C ILE A 124 -37.37 11.14 24.88
N LEU A 125 -36.90 10.56 25.99
CA LEU A 125 -36.46 9.17 26.03
C LEU A 125 -37.69 8.29 25.78
N GLN A 126 -38.02 8.05 24.52
CA GLN A 126 -38.94 6.97 24.17
C GLN A 126 -38.10 5.73 23.85
N GLU A 127 -38.04 4.83 24.83
CA GLU A 127 -37.54 3.46 24.71
C GLU A 127 -38.22 2.77 23.53
N SER A 128 -37.61 2.82 22.36
CA SER A 128 -37.74 1.77 21.36
C SER A 128 -36.51 0.90 21.54
N SER A 129 -36.69 -0.25 22.20
CA SER A 129 -35.68 -1.26 22.44
C SER A 129 -35.23 -1.91 21.13
N VAL A 130 -34.52 -1.16 20.30
CA VAL A 130 -33.62 -1.75 19.32
C VAL A 130 -32.37 -2.12 20.11
N ASN A 131 -32.22 -3.42 20.40
CA ASN A 131 -31.00 -3.98 20.98
C ASN A 131 -29.82 -3.74 20.02
N PHE A 132 -29.28 -2.53 20.02
CA PHE A 132 -28.08 -2.18 19.30
C PHE A 132 -26.93 -2.23 20.29
N SER A 133 -26.16 -3.31 20.21
CA SER A 133 -24.92 -3.47 20.98
C SER A 133 -23.97 -2.33 20.60
N THR A 134 -23.72 -1.45 21.56
CA THR A 134 -22.65 -0.45 21.51
C THR A 134 -21.32 -1.16 21.24
N GLY A 135 -20.75 -0.96 20.05
CA GLY A 135 -19.45 -1.51 19.68
C GLY A 135 -19.43 -2.51 18.50
N VAL A 136 -20.48 -2.58 17.67
CA VAL A 136 -20.35 -3.24 16.37
C VAL A 136 -19.49 -2.35 15.48
N ASP A 137 -18.19 -2.64 15.39
CA ASP A 137 -17.34 -2.08 14.34
C ASP A 137 -18.05 -2.29 13.00
N CYS A 138 -18.08 -1.28 12.12
CA CYS A 138 -18.68 -1.32 10.78
C CYS A 138 -17.88 -2.25 9.83
N VAL A 139 -17.68 -3.49 10.24
CA VAL A 139 -16.93 -4.52 9.52
C VAL A 139 -17.96 -5.42 8.86
N ARG A 140 -18.22 -5.15 7.58
CA ARG A 140 -18.92 -6.10 6.73
C ARG A 140 -18.04 -7.33 6.55
N GLU A 141 -18.66 -8.52 6.58
CA GLU A 141 -17.95 -9.74 6.19
C GLU A 141 -17.44 -9.58 4.75
N PRO A 142 -16.21 -10.01 4.45
CA PRO A 142 -15.64 -9.82 3.12
C PRO A 142 -16.52 -10.50 2.07
N GLY A 143 -16.97 -9.75 1.06
CA GLY A 143 -17.94 -10.23 0.06
C GLY A 143 -17.45 -11.43 -0.78
N SER A 144 -16.16 -11.75 -0.71
CA SER A 144 -15.58 -12.94 -1.35
C SER A 144 -14.24 -13.33 -0.71
N ASN A 145 -14.01 -14.62 -0.46
CA ASN A 145 -12.71 -15.15 0.00
C ASN A 145 -11.59 -15.10 -1.06
N MET A 146 -11.84 -14.53 -2.24
CA MET A 146 -10.86 -14.41 -3.32
C MET A 146 -9.66 -13.50 -2.97
N TRP A 147 -9.75 -12.67 -1.93
CA TRP A 147 -8.60 -11.90 -1.41
C TRP A 147 -7.44 -12.80 -0.96
N ILE A 148 -7.69 -14.09 -0.66
CA ILE A 148 -6.65 -15.07 -0.32
C ILE A 148 -5.63 -15.24 -1.47
N TYR A 149 -6.06 -15.13 -2.73
CA TYR A 149 -5.14 -15.16 -3.87
C TYR A 149 -4.21 -13.95 -3.89
N VAL A 150 -4.71 -12.78 -3.49
CA VAL A 150 -3.91 -11.55 -3.37
C VAL A 150 -2.84 -11.75 -2.29
N LEU A 151 -3.23 -12.29 -1.12
CA LEU A 151 -2.31 -12.64 -0.02
C LEU A 151 -1.25 -13.66 -0.47
N LEU A 152 -1.68 -14.77 -1.07
CA LEU A 152 -0.80 -15.84 -1.53
C LEU A 152 0.18 -15.34 -2.60
N GLY A 153 -0.32 -14.59 -3.59
CA GLY A 153 0.51 -13.99 -4.63
C GLY A 153 1.55 -13.03 -4.04
N ASN A 154 1.17 -12.21 -3.06
CA ASN A 154 2.09 -11.30 -2.39
C ASN A 154 3.14 -12.04 -1.54
N ALA A 155 2.77 -13.12 -0.85
CA ALA A 155 3.71 -13.98 -0.15
C ALA A 155 4.71 -14.66 -1.11
N ILE A 156 4.25 -15.19 -2.24
CA ILE A 156 5.11 -15.78 -3.28
C ILE A 156 6.08 -14.72 -3.83
N ARG A 157 5.63 -13.48 -4.02
CA ARG A 157 6.51 -12.36 -4.37
C ARG A 157 7.59 -12.11 -3.33
N GLY A 158 7.25 -12.17 -2.04
CA GLY A 158 8.21 -12.11 -0.95
C GLY A 158 9.30 -13.18 -1.04
N ILE A 159 8.89 -14.44 -1.25
CA ILE A 159 9.82 -15.58 -1.41
C ILE A 159 10.75 -15.36 -2.62
N GLY A 160 10.21 -14.86 -3.73
CA GLY A 160 11.00 -14.60 -4.93
C GLY A 160 11.98 -13.43 -4.79
N GLU A 161 11.70 -12.46 -3.92
CA GLU A 161 12.57 -11.31 -3.66
C GLU A 161 13.83 -11.69 -2.90
N THR A 162 13.72 -12.71 -2.05
CA THR A 162 14.73 -13.16 -1.11
C THR A 162 16.16 -13.29 -1.69
N PRO A 163 16.40 -13.96 -2.84
CA PRO A 163 17.74 -14.10 -3.39
C PRO A 163 18.30 -12.82 -4.03
N VAL A 164 17.47 -11.86 -4.44
CA VAL A 164 17.87 -10.78 -5.35
C VAL A 164 18.90 -9.86 -4.71
N THR A 165 18.60 -9.33 -3.52
CA THR A 165 19.48 -8.35 -2.85
C THR A 165 20.71 -8.99 -2.21
N PRO A 166 20.56 -10.02 -1.34
CA PRO A 166 21.71 -10.58 -0.62
C PRO A 166 22.71 -11.26 -1.56
N LEU A 167 22.22 -12.04 -2.53
CA LEU A 167 23.10 -12.73 -3.47
C LEU A 167 23.63 -11.81 -4.56
N GLY A 168 22.84 -10.80 -4.96
CA GLY A 168 23.27 -9.79 -5.91
C GLY A 168 24.43 -8.95 -5.37
N ILE A 169 24.29 -8.40 -4.17
CA ILE A 169 25.33 -7.57 -3.55
C ILE A 169 26.59 -8.41 -3.26
N SER A 170 26.44 -9.61 -2.69
CA SER A 170 27.60 -10.48 -2.42
C SER A 170 28.30 -10.93 -3.71
N TYR A 171 27.58 -11.13 -4.81
CA TYR A 171 28.23 -11.43 -6.10
C TYR A 171 28.98 -10.21 -6.66
N VAL A 172 28.45 -9.00 -6.51
CA VAL A 172 29.18 -7.79 -6.90
C VAL A 172 30.45 -7.62 -6.06
N ASP A 173 30.36 -7.83 -4.74
CA ASP A 173 31.50 -7.66 -3.84
C ASP A 173 32.61 -8.70 -4.07
N ASP A 174 32.25 -9.95 -4.37
CA ASP A 174 33.22 -11.03 -4.62
C ASP A 174 34.02 -10.89 -5.94
N PHE A 175 33.46 -10.17 -6.92
CA PHE A 175 34.03 -10.07 -8.27
C PHE A 175 34.43 -8.65 -8.70
N ALA A 176 34.06 -7.61 -7.94
CA ALA A 176 34.55 -6.25 -8.16
C ALA A 176 35.86 -6.01 -7.40
N LYS A 177 36.72 -5.15 -7.94
CA LYS A 177 37.87 -4.63 -7.17
C LYS A 177 37.35 -3.88 -5.93
N ALA A 178 38.03 -4.01 -4.80
CA ALA A 178 37.61 -3.40 -3.52
C ALA A 178 37.37 -1.88 -3.62
N GLU A 179 38.15 -1.20 -4.46
CA GLU A 179 38.01 0.24 -4.76
C GLU A 179 36.71 0.60 -5.53
N ASN A 180 36.16 -0.33 -6.33
CA ASN A 180 35.02 -0.10 -7.20
C ASN A 180 33.71 -0.71 -6.67
N SER A 181 33.78 -1.69 -5.76
CA SER A 181 32.59 -2.36 -5.18
C SER A 181 31.61 -1.36 -4.58
N ALA A 182 32.09 -0.43 -3.75
CA ALA A 182 31.25 0.58 -3.11
C ALA A 182 30.52 1.49 -4.12
N PHE A 183 31.19 1.86 -5.23
CA PHE A 183 30.58 2.66 -6.28
C PHE A 183 29.46 1.90 -7.01
N TYR A 184 29.70 0.63 -7.35
CA TYR A 184 28.68 -0.21 -7.99
C TYR A 184 27.46 -0.44 -7.11
N ILE A 185 27.67 -0.68 -5.82
CA ILE A 185 26.59 -0.81 -4.84
C ILE A 185 25.79 0.50 -4.74
N ALA A 186 26.46 1.66 -4.74
CA ALA A 186 25.77 2.95 -4.74
C ALA A 186 24.89 3.14 -5.99
N CYS A 187 25.41 2.84 -7.19
CA CYS A 187 24.63 2.90 -8.43
C CYS A 187 23.41 1.96 -8.39
N LEU A 188 23.57 0.75 -7.85
CA LEU A 188 22.47 -0.21 -7.67
C LEU A 188 21.35 0.38 -6.79
N GLN A 189 21.70 0.97 -5.66
CA GLN A 189 20.73 1.57 -4.73
C GLN A 189 20.02 2.79 -5.35
N THR A 190 20.73 3.63 -6.10
CA THR A 190 20.12 4.78 -6.79
C THR A 190 19.08 4.34 -7.83
N ILE A 191 19.38 3.32 -8.64
CA ILE A 191 18.42 2.79 -9.63
C ILE A 191 17.23 2.13 -8.95
N THR A 192 17.46 1.44 -7.83
CA THR A 192 16.39 0.84 -7.01
C THR A 192 15.40 1.92 -6.54
N LEU A 193 15.88 3.12 -6.20
CA LEU A 193 15.05 4.23 -5.75
C LEU A 193 14.14 4.82 -6.84
N LEU A 194 14.48 4.63 -8.12
CA LEU A 194 13.57 4.99 -9.22
C LEU A 194 12.36 4.03 -9.29
N GLY A 195 12.52 2.77 -8.90
CA GLY A 195 11.44 1.77 -8.92
C GLY A 195 10.15 2.26 -8.24
N PRO A 196 10.21 2.72 -6.98
CA PRO A 196 9.10 3.35 -6.28
C PRO A 196 8.36 4.45 -7.08
N MET A 197 9.10 5.31 -7.79
CA MET A 197 8.50 6.41 -8.55
C MET A 197 7.62 5.87 -9.67
N PHE A 198 8.17 4.93 -10.44
CA PHE A 198 7.44 4.30 -11.53
C PHE A 198 6.31 3.39 -11.03
N GLY A 199 6.43 2.78 -9.85
CA GLY A 199 5.37 1.98 -9.23
C GLY A 199 4.15 2.81 -8.85
N PHE A 200 4.34 3.96 -8.19
CA PHE A 200 3.25 4.89 -7.89
C PHE A 200 2.67 5.57 -9.13
N LEU A 201 3.50 5.87 -10.15
CA LEU A 201 3.01 6.39 -11.42
C LEU A 201 2.16 5.35 -12.17
N LEU A 202 2.59 4.09 -12.22
CA LEU A 202 1.80 2.99 -12.77
C LEU A 202 0.50 2.80 -11.99
N GLY A 203 0.57 2.88 -10.66
CA GLY A 203 -0.60 2.89 -9.77
C GLY A 203 -1.58 4.02 -10.08
N SER A 204 -1.06 5.23 -10.30
CA SER A 204 -1.86 6.40 -10.69
C SER A 204 -2.60 6.18 -12.01
N MET A 205 -1.90 5.64 -13.02
CA MET A 205 -2.50 5.34 -14.32
C MET A 205 -3.56 4.25 -14.22
N CYS A 206 -3.27 3.14 -13.53
CA CYS A 206 -4.22 2.06 -13.33
C CYS A 206 -5.45 2.48 -12.51
N ALA A 207 -5.26 3.31 -11.48
CA ALA A 207 -6.34 3.82 -10.65
C ALA A 207 -7.29 4.76 -11.41
N LYS A 208 -6.82 5.41 -12.48
CA LYS A 208 -7.65 6.27 -13.34
C LYS A 208 -8.56 5.47 -14.28
N LEU A 209 -8.19 4.22 -14.60
CA LEU A 209 -8.97 3.32 -15.43
C LEU A 209 -9.97 2.55 -14.56
N TYR A 210 -11.22 2.40 -15.02
CA TYR A 210 -12.23 1.63 -14.30
C TYR A 210 -11.84 0.15 -14.23
N VAL A 211 -12.18 -0.54 -13.13
CA VAL A 211 -11.77 -1.93 -12.87
C VAL A 211 -12.09 -2.91 -14.00
N ASP A 212 -13.27 -2.79 -14.62
CA ASP A 212 -13.74 -3.66 -15.72
C ASP A 212 -13.46 -3.06 -17.12
N ILE A 213 -12.34 -2.32 -17.26
CA ILE A 213 -11.91 -1.74 -18.54
C ILE A 213 -11.81 -2.81 -19.64
N GLY A 214 -12.40 -2.52 -20.80
CA GLY A 214 -12.47 -3.46 -21.94
C GLY A 214 -13.62 -4.47 -21.88
N PHE A 215 -14.25 -4.65 -20.71
CA PHE A 215 -15.44 -5.50 -20.54
C PHE A 215 -16.74 -4.68 -20.46
N VAL A 216 -16.65 -3.38 -20.17
CA VAL A 216 -17.78 -2.45 -20.00
C VAL A 216 -17.52 -1.16 -20.80
N ASN A 217 -18.56 -0.64 -21.46
CA ASN A 217 -18.47 0.59 -22.27
C ASN A 217 -18.72 1.84 -21.40
N ILE A 218 -17.64 2.50 -20.96
CA ILE A 218 -17.71 3.71 -20.10
C ILE A 218 -18.57 4.84 -20.71
N GLY A 219 -18.70 4.90 -22.05
CA GLY A 219 -19.43 5.96 -22.76
C GLY A 219 -20.91 5.70 -23.07
N LYS A 220 -21.48 4.52 -22.77
CA LYS A 220 -22.89 4.16 -23.09
C LYS A 220 -23.68 3.82 -21.82
N ASN A 221 -23.75 4.76 -20.87
CA ASN A 221 -24.61 4.72 -19.67
C ASN A 221 -24.41 3.55 -18.68
N SER A 222 -23.39 2.70 -18.83
CA SER A 222 -23.16 1.56 -17.93
C SER A 222 -22.23 1.86 -16.76
N VAL A 223 -21.39 2.90 -16.83
CA VAL A 223 -20.57 3.38 -15.69
C VAL A 223 -20.85 4.85 -15.50
N THR A 224 -21.44 5.17 -14.35
CA THR A 224 -21.94 6.51 -14.04
C THR A 224 -21.05 7.28 -13.08
N ILE A 225 -20.16 6.57 -12.38
CA ILE A 225 -19.28 7.13 -11.35
C ILE A 225 -17.98 7.71 -11.93
N THR A 226 -17.31 8.58 -11.17
CA THR A 226 -16.03 9.21 -11.56
C THR A 226 -14.88 8.75 -10.66
N PRO A 227 -13.60 8.91 -11.04
CA PRO A 227 -12.45 8.58 -10.18
C PRO A 227 -12.38 9.31 -8.82
N ARG A 228 -13.24 10.32 -8.59
CA ARG A 228 -13.39 10.99 -7.29
C ARG A 228 -14.48 10.37 -6.42
N ASP A 229 -15.38 9.58 -6.99
CA ASP A 229 -16.43 8.88 -6.25
C ASP A 229 -15.79 7.83 -5.32
N ALA A 230 -16.28 7.74 -4.08
CA ALA A 230 -15.78 6.78 -3.09
C ALA A 230 -15.97 5.32 -3.53
N ARG A 231 -16.98 5.05 -4.39
CA ARG A 231 -17.26 3.73 -4.98
C ARG A 231 -16.38 3.40 -6.18
N TRP A 232 -15.53 4.33 -6.62
CA TRP A 232 -14.63 4.05 -7.73
C TRP A 232 -13.58 3.01 -7.35
N VAL A 233 -13.54 1.95 -8.15
CA VAL A 233 -12.48 0.94 -8.13
C VAL A 233 -11.74 0.99 -9.47
N GLY A 234 -10.45 1.24 -9.39
CA GLY A 234 -9.55 1.29 -10.52
C GLY A 234 -9.07 -0.10 -10.94
N ALA A 235 -8.43 -0.18 -12.12
CA ALA A 235 -7.90 -1.41 -12.71
C ALA A 235 -6.64 -1.93 -11.98
N TRP A 236 -6.76 -2.26 -10.69
CA TRP A 236 -5.69 -2.71 -9.81
C TRP A 236 -4.99 -4.00 -10.26
N TRP A 237 -5.66 -4.83 -11.05
CA TRP A 237 -5.10 -6.09 -11.57
C TRP A 237 -4.08 -5.85 -12.69
N LEU A 238 -4.25 -4.76 -13.45
CA LEU A 238 -3.50 -4.51 -14.68
C LEU A 238 -2.01 -4.30 -14.42
N GLY A 239 -1.67 -3.49 -13.41
CA GLY A 239 -0.28 -3.23 -13.10
C GLY A 239 0.44 -4.43 -12.47
N PHE A 240 -0.28 -5.39 -11.89
CA PHE A 240 0.32 -6.65 -11.46
C PHE A 240 0.75 -7.53 -12.65
N LEU A 241 0.00 -7.50 -13.76
CA LEU A 241 0.40 -8.17 -15.00
C LEU A 241 1.58 -7.46 -15.66
N VAL A 242 1.56 -6.13 -15.72
CA VAL A 242 2.70 -5.34 -16.22
C VAL A 242 3.95 -5.62 -15.39
N ALA A 243 3.84 -5.59 -14.06
CA ALA A 243 4.95 -5.92 -13.15
C ALA A 243 5.44 -7.36 -13.34
N SER A 244 4.54 -8.32 -13.56
CA SER A 244 4.89 -9.72 -13.86
C SER A 244 5.77 -9.83 -15.11
N VAL A 245 5.36 -9.19 -16.21
CA VAL A 245 6.15 -9.19 -17.46
C VAL A 245 7.52 -8.54 -17.27
N ILE A 246 7.57 -7.38 -16.61
CA ILE A 246 8.84 -6.69 -16.32
C ILE A 246 9.78 -7.57 -15.50
N MET A 247 9.26 -8.26 -14.47
CA MET A 247 10.05 -9.16 -13.62
C MET A 247 10.55 -10.41 -14.38
N LEU A 248 9.75 -10.97 -15.29
CA LEU A 248 10.18 -12.07 -16.16
C LEU A 248 11.36 -11.62 -17.02
N VAL A 249 11.23 -10.48 -17.69
CA VAL A 249 12.29 -9.91 -18.53
C VAL A 249 13.54 -9.64 -17.71
N ALA A 250 13.40 -9.13 -16.49
CA ALA A 250 14.53 -8.88 -15.59
C ALA A 250 15.26 -10.16 -15.15
N GLY A 251 14.56 -11.30 -15.09
CA GLY A 251 15.12 -12.60 -14.73
C GLY A 251 15.95 -13.27 -15.83
N ILE A 252 15.64 -13.02 -17.11
CA ILE A 252 16.25 -13.72 -18.26
C ILE A 252 17.79 -13.63 -18.30
N PRO A 253 18.42 -12.45 -18.15
CA PRO A 253 19.88 -12.33 -18.24
C PRO A 253 20.64 -13.21 -17.24
N PHE A 254 20.04 -13.48 -16.08
CA PHE A 254 20.69 -14.23 -15.00
C PHE A 254 20.97 -15.71 -15.32
N TRP A 255 20.26 -16.27 -16.30
CA TRP A 255 20.45 -17.64 -16.76
C TRP A 255 21.73 -17.82 -17.58
N PHE A 256 22.24 -16.74 -18.15
CA PHE A 256 23.42 -16.73 -19.02
C PHE A 256 24.73 -16.40 -18.29
N PHE A 257 24.67 -15.91 -17.04
CA PHE A 257 25.88 -15.62 -16.29
C PHE A 257 26.53 -16.89 -15.71
N PRO A 258 27.88 -16.97 -15.69
CA PRO A 258 28.59 -18.11 -15.13
C PRO A 258 28.51 -18.15 -13.60
N ARG A 259 28.70 -19.35 -13.03
CA ARG A 259 28.69 -19.57 -11.57
C ARG A 259 29.71 -18.69 -10.84
N SER A 260 30.89 -18.55 -11.44
CA SER A 260 32.01 -17.73 -10.95
C SER A 260 32.67 -17.08 -12.15
N LEU A 261 33.00 -15.80 -12.02
CA LEU A 261 33.91 -15.15 -12.96
C LEU A 261 35.35 -15.57 -12.58
N PRO A 262 36.26 -15.76 -13.55
CA PRO A 262 37.68 -15.84 -13.21
C PRO A 262 38.03 -14.57 -12.44
N LYS A 263 38.60 -14.72 -11.24
CA LYS A 263 39.11 -13.58 -10.49
C LYS A 263 40.15 -12.92 -11.40
N GLN A 264 40.06 -11.60 -11.61
CA GLN A 264 41.21 -10.88 -12.13
C GLN A 264 42.32 -11.15 -11.12
N ASP A 265 43.30 -11.95 -11.54
CA ASP A 265 44.41 -12.37 -10.70
C ASP A 265 45.01 -11.14 -10.00
N GLU A 266 45.46 -11.36 -8.77
CA GLU A 266 46.40 -10.47 -8.11
C GLU A 266 47.62 -10.33 -9.03
N GLU A 267 47.64 -9.31 -9.88
CA GLU A 267 48.82 -8.93 -10.64
C GLU A 267 49.93 -8.58 -9.64
N HIS A 268 50.95 -9.44 -9.65
CA HIS A 268 52.29 -9.29 -9.08
C HIS A 268 52.45 -9.23 -7.55
N ARG A 269 52.62 -10.42 -6.97
CA ARG A 269 53.78 -10.68 -6.09
C ARG A 269 54.46 -11.98 -6.50
N ASP A 270 55.18 -11.93 -7.62
CA ASP A 270 56.23 -12.90 -7.92
C ASP A 270 57.37 -12.72 -6.91
N ASN A 271 57.64 -13.76 -6.13
CA ASN A 271 58.95 -14.01 -5.55
C ASN A 271 59.30 -15.48 -5.82
N PRO A 272 60.31 -15.77 -6.66
CA PRO A 272 60.70 -17.15 -6.97
C PRO A 272 61.82 -17.62 -6.05
N SER A 273 61.54 -18.55 -5.13
CA SER A 273 62.46 -19.48 -4.44
C SER A 273 61.70 -20.10 -3.24
N PHE A 274 61.74 -21.38 -2.85
CA PHE A 274 62.72 -22.44 -2.98
C PHE A 274 62.08 -23.77 -2.49
N HIS A 275 62.28 -24.86 -3.25
CA HIS A 275 62.31 -26.30 -2.89
C HIS A 275 61.13 -27.06 -2.22
N LEU A 276 60.64 -28.02 -3.01
CA LEU A 276 60.18 -29.40 -2.72
C LEU A 276 60.06 -29.87 -1.25
N THR A 277 58.88 -30.41 -0.92
CA THR A 277 58.77 -31.84 -0.53
C THR A 277 57.32 -32.34 -0.60
N ASN A 278 57.14 -33.45 -1.33
CA ASN A 278 56.05 -34.43 -1.36
C ASN A 278 54.80 -34.18 -0.49
N GLN A 279 53.66 -34.01 -1.15
CA GLN A 279 52.43 -34.74 -0.79
C GLN A 279 51.52 -34.91 -2.02
N GLU A 280 51.44 -36.18 -2.42
CA GLU A 280 50.44 -36.87 -3.25
C GLU A 280 49.41 -36.03 -4.01
N GLN A 281 49.39 -36.27 -5.34
CA GLN A 281 48.23 -36.05 -6.20
C GLN A 281 47.00 -36.70 -5.57
N VAL A 282 46.11 -35.89 -4.99
CA VAL A 282 44.73 -36.31 -4.70
C VAL A 282 43.93 -36.13 -6.00
N PRO A 283 43.34 -37.20 -6.56
CA PRO A 283 42.48 -37.08 -7.73
C PRO A 283 41.27 -36.23 -7.35
N HIS A 284 40.87 -35.30 -8.23
CA HIS A 284 39.59 -34.59 -8.14
C HIS A 284 38.45 -35.56 -7.76
N PRO A 285 37.82 -35.44 -6.59
CA PRO A 285 36.50 -35.98 -6.40
C PRO A 285 35.49 -34.89 -6.76
N ALA A 286 34.51 -35.27 -7.56
CA ALA A 286 33.28 -34.51 -7.75
C ALA A 286 32.75 -33.99 -6.40
N THR A 287 32.30 -32.72 -6.39
CA THR A 287 31.39 -32.11 -5.39
C THR A 287 31.39 -32.74 -3.99
N PRO A 288 31.98 -32.12 -2.96
CA PRO A 288 31.59 -32.49 -1.61
C PRO A 288 30.12 -32.07 -1.46
N ALA A 289 29.23 -33.05 -1.34
CA ALA A 289 27.88 -32.85 -0.84
C ALA A 289 28.01 -32.37 0.61
N MET A 290 28.26 -31.06 0.76
CA MET A 290 28.46 -30.41 2.05
C MET A 290 27.12 -30.53 2.80
N LYS A 291 27.09 -31.33 3.87
CA LYS A 291 25.86 -31.59 4.62
C LYS A 291 25.33 -30.29 5.21
N LEU A 292 24.03 -30.03 5.01
CA LEU A 292 23.30 -28.87 5.54
C LEU A 292 23.54 -28.67 7.05
N ALA A 293 23.76 -29.76 7.79
CA ALA A 293 24.03 -29.80 9.21
C ALA A 293 25.36 -29.15 9.63
N ASP A 294 26.44 -29.32 8.87
CA ASP A 294 27.75 -28.73 9.22
C ASP A 294 27.78 -27.21 8.97
N ILE A 295 26.95 -26.75 8.03
CA ILE A 295 26.77 -25.34 7.70
C ILE A 295 25.84 -24.64 8.71
N ALA A 296 24.83 -25.34 9.24
CA ALA A 296 23.94 -24.85 10.30
C ALA A 296 24.67 -24.67 11.64
N LYS A 297 25.68 -25.49 11.93
CA LYS A 297 26.51 -25.36 13.15
C LYS A 297 27.22 -24.00 13.26
N GLY A 298 27.58 -23.36 12.14
CA GLY A 298 28.21 -22.04 12.13
C GLY A 298 27.24 -20.85 12.22
N PHE A 299 25.95 -21.06 11.93
CA PHE A 299 24.96 -19.97 11.86
C PHE A 299 24.59 -19.43 13.24
N PHE A 300 24.18 -20.31 14.16
CA PHE A 300 23.75 -19.91 15.50
C PHE A 300 24.84 -19.21 16.33
N PRO A 301 26.11 -19.67 16.35
CA PRO A 301 27.17 -18.95 17.04
C PRO A 301 27.42 -17.55 16.46
N SER A 302 27.38 -17.42 15.12
CA SER A 302 27.57 -16.13 14.44
C SER A 302 26.43 -15.16 14.75
N LEU A 303 25.18 -15.63 14.68
CA LEU A 303 24.00 -14.85 15.04
C LEU A 303 24.04 -14.40 16.50
N LYS A 304 24.41 -15.32 17.42
CA LYS A 304 24.56 -14.99 18.85
C LYS A 304 25.61 -13.91 19.07
N LYS A 305 26.79 -14.05 18.45
CA LYS A 305 27.87 -13.04 18.56
C LYS A 305 27.41 -11.66 18.07
N LEU A 306 26.66 -11.62 16.97
CA LEU A 306 26.17 -10.38 16.38
C LEU A 306 25.11 -9.71 17.28
N LEU A 307 24.14 -10.47 17.78
CA LEU A 307 23.10 -9.96 18.69
C LEU A 307 23.63 -9.59 20.08
N SER A 308 24.70 -10.23 20.55
CA SER A 308 25.36 -9.89 21.81
C SER A 308 26.27 -8.67 21.73
N THR A 309 26.47 -8.08 20.54
CA THR A 309 27.25 -6.84 20.38
C THR A 309 26.33 -5.62 20.64
N PRO A 310 26.48 -4.90 21.77
CA PRO A 310 25.48 -3.92 22.21
C PRO A 310 25.24 -2.79 21.19
N THR A 311 26.30 -2.25 20.60
CA THR A 311 26.21 -1.17 19.60
C THR A 311 25.49 -1.60 18.34
N TYR A 312 25.77 -2.81 17.86
CA TYR A 312 25.10 -3.35 16.67
C TYR A 312 23.62 -3.61 16.94
N PHE A 313 23.30 -4.18 18.10
CA PHE A 313 21.92 -4.43 18.51
C PHE A 313 21.12 -3.13 18.63
N LEU A 314 21.67 -2.09 19.27
CA LEU A 314 21.03 -0.77 19.37
C LEU A 314 20.80 -0.14 17.99
N LEU A 315 21.79 -0.24 17.09
CA LEU A 315 21.67 0.27 15.73
C LEU A 315 20.60 -0.50 14.92
N LEU A 316 20.49 -1.81 15.15
CA LEU A 316 19.45 -2.65 14.56
C LEU A 316 18.05 -2.24 15.05
N CYS A 317 17.86 -2.10 16.36
CA CYS A 317 16.59 -1.63 16.94
C CYS A 317 16.19 -0.26 16.39
N GLY A 318 17.12 0.69 16.33
CA GLY A 318 16.87 2.01 15.76
C GLY A 318 16.50 1.95 14.27
N SER A 319 17.18 1.10 13.50
CA SER A 319 16.88 0.89 12.08
C SER A 319 15.48 0.30 11.89
N VAL A 320 15.10 -0.70 12.70
CA VAL A 320 13.76 -1.32 12.65
C VAL A 320 12.68 -0.28 12.92
N LEU A 321 12.81 0.53 13.97
CA LEU A 321 11.84 1.58 14.29
C LEU A 321 11.72 2.61 13.16
N ASN A 322 12.85 3.04 12.59
CA ASN A 322 12.87 4.01 11.50
C ASN A 322 12.22 3.47 10.22
N PHE A 323 12.60 2.26 9.79
CA PHE A 323 12.00 1.64 8.60
C PHE A 323 10.52 1.32 8.79
N SER A 324 10.10 0.86 9.97
CA SER A 324 8.68 0.64 10.28
C SER A 324 7.86 1.93 10.14
N SER A 325 8.37 3.06 10.62
CA SER A 325 7.73 4.38 10.46
C SER A 325 7.60 4.76 8.97
N ILE A 326 8.68 4.65 8.20
CA ILE A 326 8.69 4.97 6.76
C ILE A 326 7.72 4.07 5.98
N ILE A 327 7.73 2.76 6.25
CA ILE A 327 6.85 1.80 5.58
C ILE A 327 5.39 2.09 5.90
N GLY A 328 5.04 2.30 7.17
CA GLY A 328 3.68 2.64 7.59
C GLY A 328 3.18 3.92 6.92
N LEU A 329 4.02 4.96 6.87
CA LEU A 329 3.70 6.21 6.17
C LEU A 329 3.44 5.96 4.69
N ILE A 330 4.37 5.32 3.96
CA ILE A 330 4.24 5.12 2.51
C ILE A 330 3.01 4.26 2.17
N THR A 331 2.74 3.22 2.97
CA THR A 331 1.64 2.28 2.74
C THR A 331 0.28 2.96 2.89
N PHE A 332 0.08 3.79 3.93
CA PHE A 332 -1.24 4.40 4.20
C PHE A 332 -1.39 5.86 3.75
N LYS A 333 -0.32 6.54 3.30
CA LYS A 333 -0.40 7.95 2.87
C LYS A 333 -1.36 8.17 1.72
N ALA A 334 -1.43 7.25 0.75
CA ALA A 334 -2.42 7.35 -0.34
C ALA A 334 -3.85 7.32 0.22
N LYS A 335 -4.15 6.33 1.06
CA LYS A 335 -5.44 6.19 1.74
C LYS A 335 -5.78 7.43 2.58
N TYR A 336 -4.82 7.94 3.34
CA TYR A 336 -5.01 9.16 4.13
C TYR A 336 -5.38 10.35 3.25
N MET A 337 -4.73 10.52 2.09
CA MET A 337 -5.08 11.59 1.16
C MET A 337 -6.47 11.43 0.52
N GLU A 338 -6.88 10.19 0.26
CA GLU A 338 -8.23 9.92 -0.25
C GLU A 338 -9.30 10.26 0.79
N GLN A 339 -9.11 9.82 2.04
CA GLN A 339 -10.09 9.97 3.11
C GLN A 339 -10.13 11.39 3.69
N GLN A 340 -8.96 11.96 4.00
CA GLN A 340 -8.88 13.26 4.68
C GLN A 340 -9.06 14.45 3.73
N PHE A 341 -8.57 14.34 2.49
CA PHE A 341 -8.55 15.45 1.53
C PHE A 341 -9.47 15.22 0.32
N GLY A 342 -10.28 14.15 0.32
CA GLY A 342 -11.21 13.83 -0.78
C GLY A 342 -10.54 13.67 -2.15
N GLN A 343 -9.25 13.35 -2.19
CA GLN A 343 -8.53 13.20 -3.45
C GLN A 343 -8.82 11.84 -4.08
N SER A 344 -8.93 11.79 -5.41
CA SER A 344 -8.98 10.50 -6.12
C SER A 344 -7.69 9.69 -5.89
N ALA A 345 -7.79 8.36 -5.80
CA ALA A 345 -6.64 7.44 -5.71
C ALA A 345 -5.55 7.73 -6.76
N SER A 346 -5.96 8.02 -8.01
CA SER A 346 -5.02 8.35 -9.08
C SER A 346 -4.18 9.59 -8.79
N ARG A 347 -4.79 10.63 -8.23
CA ARG A 347 -4.10 11.89 -7.90
C ARG A 347 -3.21 11.74 -6.67
N ALA A 348 -3.68 11.02 -5.64
CA ALA A 348 -2.88 10.70 -4.47
C ALA A 348 -1.60 9.93 -4.87
N ASN A 349 -1.73 8.86 -5.65
CA ASN A 349 -0.59 8.09 -6.15
C ASN A 349 0.37 8.92 -7.02
N PHE A 350 -0.16 9.81 -7.88
CA PHE A 350 0.65 10.72 -8.69
C PHE A 350 1.52 11.65 -7.83
N LEU A 351 0.91 12.29 -6.81
CA LEU A 351 1.62 13.20 -5.91
C LEU A 351 2.72 12.46 -5.11
N ILE A 352 2.46 11.22 -4.68
CA ILE A 352 3.49 10.40 -4.02
C ILE A 352 4.65 10.11 -4.98
N GLY A 353 4.33 9.66 -6.20
CA GLY A 353 5.32 9.32 -7.22
C GLY A 353 6.24 10.48 -7.61
N VAL A 354 5.67 11.67 -7.84
CA VAL A 354 6.37 12.82 -8.43
C VAL A 354 6.93 13.78 -7.39
N LEU A 355 6.29 13.96 -6.24
CA LEU A 355 6.74 14.95 -5.25
C LEU A 355 7.52 14.30 -4.10
N ASN A 356 7.01 13.23 -3.49
CA ASN A 356 7.64 12.68 -2.29
C ASN A 356 8.95 11.93 -2.60
N LEU A 357 8.95 11.09 -3.63
CA LEU A 357 10.08 10.19 -3.88
C LEU A 357 11.35 10.90 -4.39
N PRO A 358 11.28 11.91 -5.27
CA PRO A 358 12.47 12.70 -5.62
C PRO A 358 13.09 13.42 -4.43
N VAL A 359 12.27 13.92 -3.49
CA VAL A 359 12.76 14.59 -2.27
C VAL A 359 13.56 13.61 -1.40
N ILE A 360 13.11 12.37 -1.27
CA ILE A 360 13.87 11.30 -0.58
C ILE A 360 15.21 11.05 -1.29
N ALA A 361 15.22 11.00 -2.62
CA ALA A 361 16.45 10.80 -3.40
C ALA A 361 17.46 11.94 -3.19
N VAL A 362 17.01 13.18 -3.21
CA VAL A 362 17.84 14.36 -2.92
C VAL A 362 18.39 14.29 -1.50
N GLY A 363 17.58 13.89 -0.51
CA GLY A 363 18.01 13.72 0.88
C GLY A 363 19.13 12.69 1.04
N ILE A 364 18.99 11.51 0.43
CA ILE A 364 20.02 10.46 0.46
C ILE A 364 21.31 10.95 -0.21
N PHE A 365 21.21 11.59 -1.38
CA PHE A 365 22.36 12.12 -2.09
C PHE A 365 23.08 13.22 -1.31
N LEU A 366 22.33 14.16 -0.73
CA LEU A 366 22.87 15.25 0.08
C LEU A 366 23.54 14.73 1.36
N GLY A 367 22.96 13.73 2.01
CA GLY A 367 23.56 13.06 3.16
C GLY A 367 24.92 12.43 2.82
N GLY A 368 25.01 11.73 1.69
CA GLY A 368 26.28 11.18 1.18
C GLY A 368 27.30 12.27 0.83
N LEU A 369 26.86 13.36 0.20
CA LEU A 369 27.73 14.50 -0.15
C LEU A 369 28.28 15.19 1.09
N LEU A 370 27.46 15.40 2.13
CA LEU A 370 27.88 16.00 3.40
C LEU A 370 28.95 15.14 4.08
N MET A 371 28.73 13.83 4.18
CA MET A 371 29.71 12.89 4.75
C MET A 371 31.04 12.94 4.00
N LYS A 372 31.00 12.98 2.65
CA LYS A 372 32.20 13.02 1.80
C LYS A 372 32.93 14.36 1.85
N ARG A 373 32.21 15.49 1.74
CA ARG A 373 32.78 16.84 1.66
C ARG A 373 33.46 17.24 2.97
N TYR A 374 32.80 16.96 4.10
CA TYR A 374 33.29 17.34 5.43
C TYR A 374 34.12 16.26 6.11
N LYS A 375 34.28 15.08 5.47
CA LYS A 375 35.03 13.92 6.01
C LYS A 375 34.64 13.65 7.47
N LEU A 376 33.34 13.62 7.74
CA LEU A 376 32.81 13.53 9.09
C LEU A 376 33.25 12.21 9.75
N SER A 377 33.71 12.30 11.00
CA SER A 377 33.96 11.12 11.83
C SER A 377 32.65 10.39 12.13
N VAL A 378 32.71 9.12 12.56
CA VAL A 378 31.52 8.33 12.93
C VAL A 378 30.68 9.07 14.00
N VAL A 379 31.34 9.69 14.98
CA VAL A 379 30.67 10.45 16.04
C VAL A 379 30.01 11.71 15.49
N SER A 380 30.72 12.47 14.66
CA SER A 380 30.18 13.68 14.02
C SER A 380 29.00 13.35 13.08
N GLY A 381 29.08 12.23 12.37
CA GLY A 381 28.00 11.73 11.52
C GLY A 381 26.77 11.32 12.32
N ALA A 382 26.97 10.65 13.47
CA ALA A 382 25.88 10.31 14.38
C ALA A 382 25.21 11.55 14.98
N GLN A 383 26.00 12.57 15.37
CA GLN A 383 25.48 13.86 15.83
C GLN A 383 24.67 14.59 14.76
N LEU A 384 25.16 14.61 13.51
CA LEU A 384 24.43 15.18 12.38
C LEU A 384 23.10 14.43 12.14
N SER A 385 23.12 13.10 12.17
CA SER A 385 21.92 12.28 12.02
C SER A 385 20.91 12.54 13.14
N PHE A 386 21.37 12.67 14.38
CA PHE A 386 20.50 12.99 15.51
C PHE A 386 19.86 14.37 15.35
N LEU A 387 20.66 15.38 15.00
CA LEU A 387 20.17 16.74 14.78
C LEU A 387 19.15 16.78 13.64
N ALA A 388 19.44 16.11 12.52
CA ALA A 388 18.52 16.02 11.38
C ALA A 388 17.19 15.33 11.75
N SER A 389 17.25 14.21 12.48
CA SER A 389 16.04 13.51 12.95
C SER A 389 15.23 14.35 13.94
N PHE A 390 15.90 15.05 14.86
CA PHE A 390 15.24 15.94 15.82
C PHE A 390 14.58 17.13 15.12
N SER A 391 15.27 17.75 14.16
CA SER A 391 14.68 18.80 13.31
C SER A 391 13.49 18.28 12.49
N ALA A 392 13.59 17.08 11.91
CA ALA A 392 12.49 16.47 11.18
C ALA A 392 11.27 16.25 12.08
N TYR A 393 11.47 15.76 13.31
CA TYR A 393 10.40 15.61 14.30
C TYR A 393 9.72 16.96 14.62
N LEU A 394 10.49 18.03 14.84
CA LEU A 394 9.92 19.36 15.06
C LEU A 394 9.13 19.87 13.84
N LEU A 395 9.60 19.61 12.62
CA LEU A 395 8.87 19.96 11.40
C LEU A 395 7.57 19.17 11.27
N THR A 396 7.55 17.88 11.63
CA THR A 396 6.30 17.09 11.63
C THR A 396 5.27 17.63 12.62
N LEU A 397 5.67 18.32 13.69
CA LEU A 397 4.70 18.98 14.58
C LEU A 397 3.92 20.12 13.89
N LEU A 398 4.48 20.71 12.83
CA LEU A 398 3.78 21.74 12.04
C LEU A 398 2.59 21.16 11.27
N GLU A 399 2.59 19.86 10.98
CA GLU A 399 1.47 19.18 10.30
C GLU A 399 0.19 19.18 11.16
N PHE A 400 0.29 19.25 12.50
CA PHE A 400 -0.88 19.44 13.36
C PHE A 400 -1.56 20.81 13.17
N GLY A 401 -0.84 21.80 12.64
CA GLY A 401 -1.38 23.12 12.31
C GLY A 401 -2.23 23.14 11.04
N THR A 402 -2.04 22.17 10.13
CA THR A 402 -2.84 22.06 8.90
C THR A 402 -4.15 21.34 9.20
N LYS A 403 -5.15 22.07 9.71
CA LYS A 403 -6.50 21.54 9.93
C LYS A 403 -7.33 21.65 8.65
N CYS A 404 -8.05 20.59 8.33
CA CYS A 404 -9.23 20.66 7.46
C CYS A 404 -10.46 20.60 8.33
N ASP A 405 -11.49 21.37 7.98
CA ASP A 405 -12.80 21.26 8.62
C ASP A 405 -13.34 19.84 8.40
N ASN A 406 -13.89 19.24 9.45
CA ASN A 406 -14.57 17.96 9.33
C ASN A 406 -15.75 18.10 8.37
N MET A 407 -16.01 17.07 7.57
CA MET A 407 -17.20 17.04 6.72
C MET A 407 -18.44 17.16 7.60
N ARG A 408 -19.34 18.10 7.25
CA ARG A 408 -20.59 18.36 7.99
C ARG A 408 -21.57 17.23 7.77
N MET A 409 -21.45 16.16 8.56
CA MET A 409 -22.37 15.03 8.59
C MET A 409 -23.45 15.19 9.67
N ALA A 410 -24.71 15.14 9.23
CA ALA A 410 -25.89 15.14 10.10
C ALA A 410 -25.86 13.94 11.07
N GLY A 411 -26.11 14.21 12.34
CA GLY A 411 -26.09 13.21 13.41
C GLY A 411 -24.69 12.80 13.88
N LEU A 412 -23.61 13.39 13.34
CA LEU A 412 -22.23 13.08 13.76
C LEU A 412 -21.44 14.33 14.11
N THR A 413 -21.44 15.33 13.23
CA THR A 413 -20.66 16.57 13.38
C THR A 413 -21.53 17.81 13.44
N VAL A 414 -22.73 17.71 12.88
CA VAL A 414 -23.79 18.71 12.95
C VAL A 414 -25.10 17.99 13.29
N ALA A 415 -26.00 18.65 14.02
CA ALA A 415 -27.36 18.16 14.17
C ALA A 415 -28.15 18.30 12.86
N TYR A 416 -29.29 17.63 12.74
CA TYR A 416 -30.16 17.70 11.55
C TYR A 416 -30.72 19.10 11.27
N ASN A 417 -30.70 20.01 12.25
CA ASN A 417 -31.03 21.43 12.07
C ASN A 417 -29.83 22.29 11.58
N GLY A 418 -28.65 21.69 11.39
CA GLY A 418 -27.42 22.35 10.93
C GLY A 418 -26.56 22.98 12.04
N THR A 419 -26.92 22.83 13.33
CA THR A 419 -26.08 23.34 14.41
C THR A 419 -24.83 22.47 14.59
N PRO A 420 -23.64 23.07 14.83
CA PRO A 420 -22.44 22.31 15.14
C PRO A 420 -22.63 21.55 16.45
N HIS A 421 -22.71 20.22 16.37
CA HIS A 421 -22.85 19.35 17.53
C HIS A 421 -22.19 18.01 17.20
N VAL A 422 -21.06 17.73 17.85
CA VAL A 422 -20.36 16.45 17.68
C VAL A 422 -20.99 15.45 18.62
N SER A 423 -21.64 14.43 18.05
CA SER A 423 -22.24 13.34 18.80
C SER A 423 -21.52 12.03 18.49
N TYR A 424 -21.27 11.24 19.53
CA TYR A 424 -20.70 9.89 19.42
C TYR A 424 -21.78 8.82 19.61
N ASP A 425 -23.02 9.23 19.88
CA ASP A 425 -24.13 8.31 20.08
C ASP A 425 -24.78 7.96 18.75
N THR A 426 -24.93 6.66 18.47
CA THR A 426 -25.60 6.15 17.28
C THR A 426 -27.07 6.57 17.20
N LEU A 427 -27.72 6.89 18.32
CA LEU A 427 -29.09 7.41 18.35
C LEU A 427 -29.22 8.76 17.63
N SER A 428 -28.16 9.57 17.62
CA SER A 428 -28.17 10.88 16.97
C SER A 428 -28.16 10.83 15.43
N LEU A 429 -27.97 9.64 14.85
CA LEU A 429 -28.18 9.40 13.41
C LEU A 429 -29.67 9.44 13.04
N PHE A 430 -30.57 9.18 13.99
CA PHE A 430 -32.01 9.15 13.78
C PHE A 430 -32.65 10.48 14.21
N SER A 431 -33.58 10.96 13.41
CA SER A 431 -34.30 12.22 13.60
C SER A 431 -35.76 12.03 13.22
N HIS A 432 -36.66 12.94 13.64
CA HIS A 432 -38.09 12.84 13.34
C HIS A 432 -38.36 12.69 11.84
N CYS A 433 -37.56 13.32 10.98
CA CYS A 433 -37.75 13.26 9.53
C CYS A 433 -37.30 11.93 8.88
N ASN A 434 -36.57 11.06 9.58
CA ASN A 434 -36.17 9.75 9.05
C ASN A 434 -36.77 8.57 9.83
N GLN A 435 -37.55 8.81 10.89
CA GLN A 435 -38.20 7.76 11.69
C GLN A 435 -39.19 6.90 10.91
N ASN A 436 -39.87 7.48 9.92
CA ASN A 436 -40.83 6.76 9.07
C ASN A 436 -40.15 5.85 8.05
N CYS A 437 -38.83 5.99 7.88
CA CYS A 437 -38.02 5.09 7.08
C CYS A 437 -37.32 4.13 8.05
N SER A 438 -37.53 2.82 7.94
CA SER A 438 -36.83 1.82 8.78
C SER A 438 -35.34 1.71 8.39
N CYS A 439 -34.59 2.80 8.57
CA CYS A 439 -33.22 2.95 8.12
C CYS A 439 -32.25 2.13 8.97
N SER A 440 -31.26 1.56 8.29
CA SER A 440 -30.10 0.96 8.95
C SER A 440 -29.11 2.05 9.37
N GLY A 441 -28.69 2.03 10.64
CA GLY A 441 -27.60 2.86 11.15
C GLY A 441 -26.20 2.36 10.77
N VAL A 442 -26.10 1.28 9.98
CA VAL A 442 -24.83 0.65 9.58
C VAL A 442 -24.50 0.91 8.12
N ASP A 443 -25.48 1.27 7.30
CA ASP A 443 -25.28 1.48 5.86
C ASP A 443 -24.59 2.81 5.56
N TRP A 444 -23.54 2.74 4.75
CA TRP A 444 -22.72 3.88 4.36
C TRP A 444 -22.79 4.12 2.85
N ASP A 445 -23.62 5.08 2.44
CA ASP A 445 -23.76 5.56 1.05
C ASP A 445 -24.02 7.08 1.10
N PRO A 446 -23.00 7.89 1.41
CA PRO A 446 -23.22 9.27 1.82
C PRO A 446 -23.76 10.13 0.67
N VAL A 447 -24.80 10.90 0.96
CA VAL A 447 -25.41 11.88 0.05
C VAL A 447 -25.27 13.28 0.61
N CYS A 448 -25.15 14.27 -0.27
CA CYS A 448 -25.00 15.68 0.10
C CYS A 448 -26.26 16.46 -0.30
N SER A 449 -26.75 17.31 0.60
CA SER A 449 -27.80 18.29 0.33
C SER A 449 -27.21 19.60 -0.19
N ASP A 450 -28.01 20.40 -0.89
CA ASP A 450 -27.63 21.72 -1.40
C ASP A 450 -27.15 22.69 -0.30
N ASP A 451 -27.61 22.48 0.95
CA ASP A 451 -27.19 23.22 2.13
C ASP A 451 -25.75 22.88 2.60
N GLY A 452 -25.07 21.94 1.92
CA GLY A 452 -23.71 21.50 2.23
C GLY A 452 -23.61 20.57 3.44
N ILE A 453 -24.73 19.99 3.86
CA ILE A 453 -24.81 18.94 4.89
C ILE A 453 -24.86 17.58 4.20
N SER A 454 -23.99 16.68 4.64
CA SER A 454 -23.94 15.29 4.20
C SER A 454 -24.70 14.38 5.16
N PHE A 455 -25.29 13.32 4.64
CA PHE A 455 -25.99 12.29 5.41
C PHE A 455 -25.30 10.94 5.18
N MET A 456 -25.34 10.05 6.17
CA MET A 456 -24.64 8.76 6.13
C MET A 456 -25.21 7.80 5.07
N SER A 457 -26.52 7.90 4.79
CA SER A 457 -27.19 7.15 3.73
C SER A 457 -28.34 7.97 3.13
N PRO A 458 -28.84 7.62 1.93
CA PRO A 458 -30.02 8.26 1.34
C PRO A 458 -31.26 8.09 2.23
N CYS A 459 -31.38 6.96 2.92
CA CYS A 459 -32.48 6.69 3.85
C CYS A 459 -32.46 7.66 5.03
N LEU A 460 -31.29 7.87 5.64
CA LEU A 460 -31.14 8.82 6.76
C LEU A 460 -31.35 10.27 6.32
N ALA A 461 -31.16 10.56 5.03
CA ALA A 461 -31.51 11.84 4.41
C ALA A 461 -33.02 11.99 4.11
N GLY A 462 -33.84 10.98 4.40
CA GLY A 462 -35.29 10.98 4.15
C GLY A 462 -35.68 10.75 2.69
N CYS A 463 -34.76 10.25 1.85
CA CYS A 463 -35.03 10.06 0.43
C CYS A 463 -35.88 8.81 0.17
N SER A 464 -37.01 8.97 -0.52
CA SER A 464 -37.91 7.87 -0.91
C SER A 464 -37.80 7.49 -2.39
N SER A 465 -37.31 8.40 -3.24
CA SER A 465 -37.14 8.15 -4.68
C SER A 465 -35.85 8.77 -5.22
N SER A 466 -35.55 8.51 -6.50
CA SER A 466 -34.41 9.15 -7.18
C SER A 466 -34.76 9.48 -8.63
N SER A 467 -34.23 10.60 -9.12
CA SER A 467 -34.43 11.10 -10.47
C SER A 467 -33.08 11.36 -11.15
N GLY A 468 -33.05 11.27 -12.48
CA GLY A 468 -31.83 11.39 -13.28
C GLY A 468 -31.03 10.09 -13.41
N HIS A 469 -30.04 10.09 -14.30
CA HIS A 469 -29.21 8.91 -14.58
C HIS A 469 -27.74 9.21 -14.35
N GLY A 470 -27.15 8.51 -13.39
CA GLY A 470 -25.73 8.47 -13.20
C GLY A 470 -25.12 9.67 -12.48
N LYS A 471 -24.43 10.54 -13.21
CA LYS A 471 -23.77 11.72 -12.60
C LYS A 471 -24.78 12.78 -12.17
N ASP A 472 -25.94 12.75 -12.79
CA ASP A 472 -27.05 13.68 -12.56
C ASP A 472 -28.14 13.01 -11.72
N THR A 473 -27.84 11.91 -11.01
CA THR A 473 -28.78 11.28 -10.08
C THR A 473 -28.95 12.17 -8.86
N VAL A 474 -30.20 12.61 -8.65
CA VAL A 474 -30.66 13.37 -7.49
C VAL A 474 -31.59 12.47 -6.70
N MET A 475 -31.36 12.38 -5.38
CA MET A 475 -32.26 11.68 -4.48
C MET A 475 -33.38 12.63 -4.06
N LEU A 476 -34.62 12.15 -4.07
CA LEU A 476 -35.83 12.92 -3.84
C LEU A 476 -36.51 12.47 -2.54
N THR A 477 -37.11 13.42 -1.83
CA THR A 477 -37.84 13.19 -0.58
C THR A 477 -39.34 13.39 -0.84
N GLU A 478 -40.20 12.54 -0.29
CA GLU A 478 -41.65 12.81 -0.30
C GLU A 478 -41.98 13.87 0.75
N GLN A 479 -42.57 14.99 0.32
CA GLN A 479 -43.25 15.87 1.28
C GLN A 479 -44.64 15.31 1.57
N GLU A 480 -44.95 15.06 2.85
CA GLU A 480 -46.33 14.98 3.30
C GLU A 480 -47.04 16.28 2.89
N GLN A 481 -47.99 16.21 1.97
CA GLN A 481 -48.93 17.30 1.69
C GLN A 481 -49.84 17.49 2.91
N GLY A 482 -49.33 18.12 3.97
CA GLY A 482 -50.13 18.72 5.03
C GLY A 482 -50.73 20.04 4.55
N GLY A 483 -51.71 19.99 3.65
CA GLY A 483 -52.29 21.19 3.04
C GLY A 483 -53.68 21.02 2.44
N THR A 484 -54.69 20.80 3.29
CA THR A 484 -56.14 21.00 3.00
C THR A 484 -56.89 20.86 4.33
N GLU A 485 -57.86 21.66 4.77
CA GLU A 485 -58.83 22.56 4.13
C GLU A 485 -59.15 23.72 5.09
N LYS A 486 -59.15 24.97 4.60
CA LYS A 486 -60.02 26.01 5.18
C LYS A 486 -61.41 25.75 4.63
N ASN A 487 -62.29 25.21 5.48
CA ASN A 487 -63.72 25.21 5.22
C ASN A 487 -64.24 26.64 5.40
N ASP A 488 -64.63 27.27 4.29
CA ASP A 488 -65.57 28.40 4.30
C ASP A 488 -66.99 27.84 4.50
N VAL A 489 -67.57 28.09 5.68
CA VAL A 489 -69.02 28.27 5.91
C VAL A 489 -69.19 29.46 6.85
#